data_AF-A0A6P6AIF1-F1
#
_entry.id   AF-A0A6P6AIF1-F1
#
_cell.length_a   1.000
_cell.length_b   1.000
_cell.length_c   1.000
_cell.angle_alpha   90.00
_cell.angle_beta   90.00
_cell.angle_gamma   90.00
#
_symmetry.space_group_name_H-M   'P 1'
#
loop_
_entity.id
_entity.type
_entity.pdbx_description
1 polymer ?
#
loop_
_entity_poly.entity_id
_entity_poly.type
_entity_poly.pdbx_seq_one_letter_code
_entity_poly.pdbx_strand_id
1 'polypeptide(L)'
;MRKQKTLLAFQAVKQLLRLDAENPDSHRCLIKFFHKLGSMPAPLTDAEKLVWSVLEAERPSISQLQEKTLSEANKVFLGKHEESLMHIVVVAEMLYTLEHTKKLEAVKLIEDSCNKVMPMNGALGPVLA
;
A
#
# COMPACT_ATOMS: atom_id res chain seq x y z
N MET A 1 -12.84 0.91 5.66
CA MET A 1 -13.93 -0.05 5.92
C MET A 1 -15.21 0.70 6.30
N ARG A 2 -16.25 0.74 5.44
CA ARG A 2 -17.48 1.52 5.69
C ARG A 2 -18.48 0.84 6.65
N LYS A 3 -18.59 -0.49 6.60
CA LYS A 3 -19.59 -1.28 7.36
C LYS A 3 -19.05 -1.93 8.65
N GLN A 4 -17.82 -1.59 9.09
CA GLN A 4 -17.16 -2.13 10.29
C GLN A 4 -17.13 -3.68 10.43
N LYS A 5 -17.26 -4.42 9.31
CA LYS A 5 -17.15 -5.88 9.30
C LYS A 5 -15.67 -6.29 9.23
N THR A 6 -14.93 -6.13 10.33
CA THR A 6 -13.46 -6.24 10.37
C THR A 6 -12.95 -7.59 9.89
N LEU A 7 -13.47 -8.72 10.40
CA LEU A 7 -13.02 -10.05 10.00
C LEU A 7 -13.31 -10.36 8.52
N LEU A 8 -14.44 -9.89 7.98
CA LEU A 8 -14.75 -10.07 6.56
C LEU A 8 -13.86 -9.21 5.67
N ALA A 9 -13.55 -7.99 6.10
CA ALA A 9 -12.58 -7.14 5.39
C ALA A 9 -11.18 -7.77 5.43
N PHE A 10 -10.78 -8.34 6.57
CA PHE A 10 -9.52 -9.06 6.70
C PHE A 10 -9.45 -10.27 5.77
N GLN A 11 -10.50 -11.09 5.76
CA GLN A 11 -10.63 -12.22 4.85
C GLN A 11 -10.50 -11.79 3.38
N ALA A 12 -11.15 -10.69 2.99
CA ALA A 12 -11.04 -10.15 1.63
C ALA A 12 -9.61 -9.71 1.29
N VAL A 13 -8.92 -9.03 2.21
CA VAL A 13 -7.50 -8.65 2.02
C VAL A 13 -6.62 -9.89 1.87
N LYS A 14 -6.81 -10.94 2.69
CA LYS A 14 -6.07 -12.20 2.55
C LYS A 14 -6.29 -12.85 1.17
N GLN A 15 -7.52 -12.89 0.67
CA GLN A 15 -7.78 -13.45 -0.66
C GLN A 15 -7.18 -12.58 -1.78
N LEU A 16 -7.21 -11.26 -1.63
CA LEU A 16 -6.62 -10.34 -2.58
C LEU A 16 -5.08 -10.51 -2.66
N LEU A 17 -4.41 -10.67 -1.52
CA LEU A 17 -2.98 -10.98 -1.48
C LEU A 17 -2.63 -12.35 -2.07
N ARG A 18 -3.52 -13.34 -1.93
CA ARG A 18 -3.34 -14.65 -2.57
C ARG A 18 -3.54 -14.59 -4.09
N LEU A 19 -4.38 -13.67 -4.57
CA LEU A 19 -4.61 -13.46 -5.98
C LEU A 19 -3.40 -12.79 -6.63
N ASP A 20 -2.96 -11.66 -6.08
CA ASP A 20 -1.76 -10.96 -6.53
C ASP A 20 -1.24 -10.06 -5.41
N ALA A 21 -0.14 -10.49 -4.80
CA ALA A 21 0.52 -9.77 -3.71
C ALA A 21 1.32 -8.54 -4.19
N GLU A 22 1.70 -8.52 -5.47
CA GLU A 22 2.52 -7.45 -6.03
C GLU A 22 1.62 -6.37 -6.67
N ASN A 23 0.32 -6.61 -6.82
CA ASN A 23 -0.64 -5.62 -7.30
C ASN A 23 -0.70 -4.35 -6.40
N PRO A 24 -0.69 -3.14 -6.98
CA PRO A 24 -0.78 -1.88 -6.23
C PRO A 24 -2.03 -1.78 -5.35
N ASP A 25 -3.19 -2.22 -5.83
CA ASP A 25 -4.43 -2.15 -5.05
C ASP A 25 -4.48 -3.19 -3.93
N SER A 26 -3.84 -4.35 -4.09
CA SER A 26 -3.62 -5.31 -3.01
C SER A 26 -2.82 -4.69 -1.87
N HIS A 27 -1.69 -4.05 -2.20
CA HIS A 27 -0.85 -3.36 -1.23
C HIS A 27 -1.59 -2.20 -0.56
N ARG A 28 -2.28 -1.37 -1.34
CA ARG A 28 -3.16 -0.30 -0.84
C ARG A 28 -4.18 -0.81 0.17
N CYS A 29 -4.89 -1.89 -0.17
CA CYS A 29 -5.92 -2.45 0.69
C CYS A 29 -5.33 -2.99 2.00
N LEU A 30 -4.18 -3.65 1.93
CA LEU A 30 -3.46 -4.17 3.09
C LEU A 30 -3.07 -3.03 4.06
N ILE A 31 -2.37 -2.01 3.57
CA ILE A 31 -1.92 -0.89 4.40
C ILE A 31 -3.11 -0.13 4.99
N LYS A 32 -4.13 0.22 4.18
CA LYS A 32 -5.33 0.91 4.67
C LYS A 32 -6.10 0.09 5.70
N PHE A 33 -6.13 -1.24 5.55
CA PHE A 33 -6.80 -2.12 6.52
C PHE A 33 -6.13 -2.02 7.89
N PHE A 34 -4.81 -2.25 7.97
CA PHE A 34 -4.10 -2.25 9.26
C PHE A 34 -3.93 -0.83 9.84
N HIS A 35 -3.77 0.19 9.01
CA HIS A 35 -3.76 1.58 9.49
C HIS A 35 -5.11 1.96 10.11
N LYS A 36 -6.21 1.59 9.44
CA LYS A 36 -7.55 1.82 9.99
C LYS A 36 -7.75 1.04 11.28
N LEU A 37 -7.29 -0.21 11.33
CA LEU A 37 -7.37 -1.05 12.53
C LEU A 37 -6.65 -0.37 13.71
N GLY A 38 -5.39 0.07 13.53
CA GLY A 38 -4.62 0.77 14.57
C GLY A 38 -5.20 2.14 14.99
N SER A 39 -6.10 2.71 14.20
CA SER A 39 -6.81 3.96 14.53
C SER A 39 -8.18 3.73 15.18
N MET A 40 -8.59 2.47 15.39
CA MET A 40 -9.84 2.17 16.11
C MET A 40 -9.64 2.30 17.62
N PRO A 41 -10.70 2.67 18.37
CA PRO A 41 -10.66 2.61 19.83
C PRO A 41 -10.27 1.21 20.32
N ALA A 42 -9.66 1.15 21.51
CA ALA A 42 -9.35 -0.13 22.14
C ALA A 42 -10.63 -0.99 22.32
N PRO A 43 -10.56 -2.31 22.10
CA PRO A 43 -11.71 -3.20 22.23
C PRO A 43 -12.24 -3.21 23.66
N LEU A 44 -13.55 -2.98 23.82
CA LEU A 44 -14.19 -2.86 25.15
C LEU A 44 -14.88 -4.16 25.55
N THR A 45 -15.55 -4.79 24.60
CA THR A 45 -16.28 -6.05 24.79
C THR A 45 -15.40 -7.27 24.54
N ASP A 46 -15.77 -8.42 25.12
CA ASP A 46 -15.00 -9.66 24.91
C ASP A 46 -15.04 -10.15 23.47
N ALA A 47 -16.13 -9.87 22.75
CA ALA A 47 -16.23 -10.14 21.31
C ALA A 47 -15.22 -9.31 20.50
N GLU A 48 -15.07 -8.02 20.82
CA GLU A 48 -14.08 -7.16 20.15
C GLU A 48 -12.65 -7.56 20.49
N LYS A 49 -12.38 -7.92 21.76
CA LYS A 49 -11.07 -8.44 22.17
C LYS A 49 -10.72 -9.71 21.40
N LEU A 50 -11.66 -10.63 21.25
CA LEU A 50 -11.48 -11.84 20.46
C LEU A 50 -11.15 -11.53 19.00
N VAL A 51 -11.87 -10.59 18.37
CA VAL A 51 -11.57 -10.13 17.01
C VAL A 51 -10.14 -9.58 16.93
N TRP A 52 -9.71 -8.79 17.92
CA TRP A 52 -8.35 -8.24 17.97
C TRP A 52 -7.28 -9.32 18.11
N SER A 53 -7.48 -10.29 19.01
CA SER A 53 -6.57 -11.42 19.20
C SER A 53 -6.40 -12.25 17.92
N VAL A 54 -7.47 -12.46 17.15
CA VAL A 54 -7.39 -13.14 15.85
C VAL A 54 -6.52 -12.34 14.87
N LEU A 55 -6.68 -11.01 14.80
CA LEU A 55 -5.92 -10.17 13.87
C LEU A 55 -4.44 -10.12 14.23
N GLU A 56 -4.10 -10.00 15.52
CA GLU A 56 -2.73 -10.04 16.00
C GLU A 56 -2.07 -11.39 15.75
N ALA A 57 -2.77 -12.50 15.98
CA ALA A 57 -2.26 -13.84 15.72
C ALA A 57 -2.03 -14.11 14.22
N GLU A 58 -2.88 -13.55 13.36
CA GLU A 58 -2.82 -13.77 11.92
C GLU A 58 -1.85 -12.82 11.20
N ARG A 59 -1.55 -11.63 11.76
CA ARG A 59 -0.69 -10.64 11.11
C ARG A 59 0.71 -11.18 10.72
N PRO A 60 1.41 -11.97 11.56
CA PRO A 60 2.70 -12.57 11.19
C PRO A 60 2.64 -13.52 9.98
N SER A 61 1.47 -14.08 9.65
CA SER A 61 1.30 -14.96 8.48
C SER A 61 1.31 -14.19 7.15
N ILE A 62 1.22 -12.86 7.18
CA ILE A 62 1.20 -11.99 5.99
C ILE A 62 2.64 -11.64 5.63
N SER A 63 3.18 -12.26 4.58
CA SER A 63 4.58 -12.09 4.16
C SER A 63 4.97 -10.63 3.90
N GLN A 64 4.05 -9.80 3.39
CA GLN A 64 4.28 -8.38 3.16
C GLN A 64 4.50 -7.58 4.46
N LEU A 65 4.00 -8.08 5.61
CA LEU A 65 4.06 -7.39 6.90
C LEU A 65 4.94 -8.07 7.95
N GLN A 66 5.55 -9.21 7.63
CA GLN A 66 6.38 -9.97 8.57
C GLN A 66 7.42 -9.07 9.26
N GLU A 67 7.24 -8.86 10.57
CA GLU A 67 8.08 -8.03 11.44
C GLU A 67 8.23 -6.57 11.00
N LYS A 68 7.39 -6.11 10.07
CA LYS A 68 7.44 -4.76 9.50
C LYS A 68 6.31 -3.91 10.06
N THR A 69 6.64 -2.67 10.36
CA THR A 69 5.68 -1.58 10.43
C THR A 69 5.04 -1.35 9.05
N LEU A 70 3.90 -0.65 9.02
CA LEU A 70 3.24 -0.32 7.75
C LEU A 70 4.12 0.59 6.88
N SER A 71 4.88 1.50 7.49
CA SER A 71 5.81 2.38 6.79
C SER A 71 6.98 1.59 6.17
N GLU A 72 7.54 0.62 6.90
CA GLU A 72 8.59 -0.27 6.36
C GLU A 72 8.06 -1.15 5.24
N ALA A 73 6.87 -1.75 5.40
CA ALA A 73 6.23 -2.53 4.34
C ALA A 73 6.01 -1.68 3.08
N ASN A 74 5.58 -0.42 3.24
CA ASN A 74 5.41 0.51 2.13
C ASN A 74 6.73 0.83 1.41
N LYS A 75 7.81 1.00 2.17
CA LYS A 75 9.16 1.24 1.63
C LYS A 75 9.71 0.01 0.89
N VAL A 76 9.52 -1.19 1.44
CA VAL A 76 9.94 -2.44 0.79
C VAL A 76 9.17 -2.67 -0.52
N PHE A 77 7.87 -2.34 -0.52
CA PHE A 77 7.05 -2.43 -1.73
C PHE A 77 7.55 -1.48 -2.83
N LEU A 78 7.93 -0.24 -2.48
CA LEU A 78 8.54 0.69 -3.43
C LEU A 78 9.81 0.12 -4.06
N GLY A 79 10.73 -0.42 -3.25
CA GLY A 79 12.02 -0.92 -3.72
C GLY A 79 11.91 -2.07 -4.74
N LYS A 80 10.80 -2.79 -4.74
CA LYS A 80 10.52 -3.84 -5.74
C LYS A 80 9.93 -3.30 -7.05
N HIS A 81 9.37 -2.09 -7.03
CA HIS A 81 8.51 -1.54 -8.08
C HIS A 81 8.85 -0.10 -8.49
N GLU A 82 10.12 0.30 -8.35
CA GLU A 82 10.61 1.68 -8.56
C GLU A 82 10.47 2.19 -10.01
N GLU A 83 10.13 1.32 -10.95
CA GLU A 83 9.94 1.63 -12.36
C GLU A 83 8.46 1.70 -12.76
N SER A 84 7.54 1.26 -11.89
CA SER A 84 6.12 1.23 -12.21
C SER A 84 5.39 2.43 -11.60
N LEU A 85 4.97 3.36 -12.46
CA LEU A 85 4.23 4.55 -12.05
C LEU A 85 3.01 4.22 -11.17
N MET A 86 2.27 3.15 -11.49
CA MET A 86 1.10 2.74 -10.71
C MET A 86 1.46 2.32 -9.29
N HIS A 87 2.60 1.65 -9.09
CA HIS A 87 3.08 1.25 -7.77
C HIS A 87 3.58 2.46 -6.98
N ILE A 88 4.33 3.35 -7.64
CA ILE A 88 4.86 4.57 -7.03
C ILE A 88 3.73 5.46 -6.51
N VAL A 89 2.66 5.65 -7.29
CA VAL A 89 1.49 6.43 -6.88
C VAL A 89 0.83 5.82 -5.63
N VAL A 90 0.69 4.49 -5.60
CA VAL A 90 0.15 3.81 -4.40
C VAL A 90 1.06 4.02 -3.19
N VAL A 91 2.37 3.87 -3.35
CA VAL A 91 3.34 4.06 -2.26
C VAL A 91 3.24 5.48 -1.72
N ALA A 92 3.21 6.49 -2.58
CA ALA A 92 3.07 7.89 -2.21
C ALA A 92 1.76 8.15 -1.46
N GLU A 93 0.64 7.62 -1.95
CA GLU A 93 -0.64 7.73 -1.25
C GLU A 93 -0.60 7.05 0.13
N MET A 94 0.04 5.88 0.23
CA MET A 94 0.15 5.15 1.50
C MET A 94 1.08 5.87 2.48
N LEU A 95 2.14 6.50 1.98
CA LEU A 95 3.02 7.36 2.77
C LEU A 95 2.24 8.49 3.43
N TYR A 96 1.45 9.23 2.63
CA TYR A 96 0.62 10.32 3.13
C TYR A 96 -0.54 9.84 4.02
N THR A 97 -1.07 8.64 3.75
CA THR A 97 -2.12 8.02 4.58
C THR A 97 -1.59 7.66 5.97
N LEU A 98 -0.40 7.09 6.05
CA LEU A 98 0.23 6.71 7.31
C LEU A 98 0.73 7.93 8.09
N GLU A 99 1.30 8.91 7.40
CA GLU A 99 1.93 10.09 8.00
C GLU A 99 1.62 11.35 7.17
N HIS A 100 0.61 12.12 7.60
CA HIS A 100 0.20 13.33 6.89
C HIS A 100 1.29 14.40 6.75
N THR A 101 2.28 14.41 7.65
CA THR A 101 3.45 15.32 7.59
C THR A 101 4.34 15.04 6.38
N LYS A 102 4.27 13.84 5.79
CA LYS A 102 5.05 13.43 4.61
C LYS A 102 4.41 13.80 3.28
N LYS A 103 3.44 14.72 3.27
CA LYS A 103 2.78 15.18 2.03
C LYS A 103 3.77 15.62 0.95
N LEU A 104 4.76 16.44 1.31
CA LEU A 104 5.75 16.96 0.35
C LEU A 104 6.61 15.82 -0.22
N GLU A 105 7.01 14.87 0.61
CA GLU A 105 7.75 13.67 0.20
C GLU A 105 6.93 12.81 -0.77
N ALA A 106 5.64 12.58 -0.47
CA ALA A 106 4.73 11.82 -1.33
C ALA A 106 4.54 12.50 -2.70
N VAL A 107 4.39 13.82 -2.74
CA VAL A 107 4.27 14.57 -4.01
C VAL A 107 5.56 14.46 -4.81
N LYS A 108 6.71 14.70 -4.17
CA LYS A 108 8.02 14.61 -4.83
C LYS A 108 8.27 13.21 -5.41
N LEU A 109 7.90 12.15 -4.69
CA LEU A 109 8.03 10.77 -5.15
C LEU A 109 7.30 10.53 -6.49
N ILE A 110 6.12 11.14 -6.66
CA ILE A 110 5.36 11.05 -7.92
C ILE A 110 6.04 11.88 -9.02
N GLU A 111 6.44 13.12 -8.73
CA GLU A 111 7.10 14.00 -9.68
C GLU A 111 8.41 13.39 -10.25
N ASP A 112 9.26 12.87 -9.37
CA ASP A 112 10.54 12.25 -9.72
C ASP A 112 10.35 11.01 -10.62
N SER A 113 9.21 10.33 -10.52
CA SER A 113 8.90 9.16 -11.37
C SER A 113 8.52 9.53 -12.81
N CYS A 114 7.88 10.68 -13.01
CA CYS A 114 7.53 11.19 -14.35
C CYS A 114 8.76 11.70 -15.10
N ASN A 115 9.80 12.13 -14.38
CA ASN A 115 11.03 12.65 -14.98
C ASN A 115 11.96 11.55 -15.52
N LYS A 116 11.66 10.27 -15.27
CA LYS A 116 12.39 9.12 -15.84
C LYS A 116 11.94 8.75 -17.25
N VAL A 117 10.99 9.47 -17.85
CA VAL A 117 10.62 9.27 -19.27
C VAL A 117 11.89 9.44 -20.11
N MET A 118 12.29 8.36 -20.78
CA MET A 118 13.52 8.29 -21.57
C MET A 118 13.68 9.50 -22.51
N PRO A 119 14.92 9.93 -22.82
CA PRO A 119 15.13 10.83 -23.94
C PRO A 119 14.50 10.17 -25.17
N MET A 120 13.51 10.84 -25.75
CA MET A 120 12.91 10.44 -27.01
C MET A 120 13.97 10.67 -28.10
N ASN A 121 14.97 9.78 -28.16
CA ASN A 121 15.98 9.79 -29.18
C ASN A 121 15.32 9.45 -30.52
N GLY A 122 14.97 10.51 -31.25
CA GLY A 122 15.13 10.61 -32.71
C GLY A 122 14.43 9.55 -33.54
N ALA A 123 13.13 9.71 -33.76
CA ALA A 123 12.47 9.15 -34.95
C ALA A 123 11.57 10.20 -35.62
N LEU A 124 12.11 11.40 -35.86
CA LEU A 124 11.63 12.26 -36.94
C LEU A 124 12.48 11.92 -38.17
N GLY A 125 12.05 10.91 -38.92
CA GLY A 125 12.57 10.70 -40.27
C GLY A 125 12.20 11.91 -41.14
N PRO A 126 13.07 12.36 -42.05
CA PRO A 126 12.77 13.50 -42.89
C PRO A 126 11.58 13.19 -43.79
N VAL A 127 10.56 14.04 -43.75
CA VAL A 127 9.53 14.10 -44.79
C VAL A 127 10.23 14.64 -46.03
N LEU A 128 10.48 13.76 -47.00
CA LEU A 128 10.93 14.16 -48.32
C LEU A 128 9.78 14.92 -49.00
N ALA A 129 10.05 16.18 -49.35
CA ALA A 129 9.22 17.02 -50.19
C ALA A 129 9.29 16.59 -51.66
#